data_AF-A0A7J3CUK1-F1
#
_entry.id   AF-A0A7J3CUK1-F1
#
_cell.length_a   1.000
_cell.length_b   1.000
_cell.length_c   1.000
_cell.angle_alpha   90.00
_cell.angle_beta   90.00
_cell.angle_gamma   90.00
#
_symmetry.space_group_name_H-M   'P 1'
#
loop_
_entity.id
_entity.type
_entity.pdbx_description
1 polymer ?
#
loop_
_entity_poly.entity_id
_entity_poly.type
_entity_poly.pdbx_seq_one_letter_code
_entity_poly.pdbx_strand_id
1 'polypeptide(L)'
;EILLINMKSNKKGIVLEFKLPEFSEKDIKVSISKNKASVEAEKKQEKKIQRKDFYHRESTYRSFSYSTTLPKINPKKAEISFKKGTLKITAPRA
;
A
#
# COMPACT_ATOMS: atom_id res chain seq x y z
N GLU A 1 2.03 -11.77 -4.45
CA GLU A 1 2.71 -11.41 -3.19
C GLU A 1 2.92 -9.91 -3.11
N ILE A 2 2.93 -9.36 -1.90
CA ILE A 2 3.13 -7.93 -1.65
C ILE A 2 4.57 -7.75 -1.20
N LEU A 3 5.28 -6.83 -1.84
CA LEU A 3 6.71 -6.65 -1.64
C LEU A 3 7.01 -5.18 -1.40
N LEU A 4 7.70 -4.88 -0.29
CA LEU A 4 8.48 -3.66 -0.18
C LEU A 4 9.66 -3.79 -1.15
N ILE A 5 9.75 -2.89 -2.12
CA ILE A 5 10.77 -2.97 -3.18
C ILE A 5 11.92 -2.03 -2.89
N ASN A 6 11.62 -0.90 -2.26
CA ASN A 6 12.62 0.14 -2.09
C ASN A 6 12.33 0.97 -0.84
N MET A 7 13.37 1.21 -0.07
CA MET A 7 13.40 2.22 0.97
C MET A 7 14.69 3.01 0.80
N LYS A 8 14.57 4.29 0.42
CA LYS A 8 15.69 5.21 0.33
C LYS A 8 15.50 6.33 1.33
N SER A 9 16.55 6.61 2.10
CA SER A 9 16.61 7.72 3.04
C SER A 9 17.93 8.45 2.83
N ASN A 10 17.87 9.73 2.48
CA ASN A 10 19.06 10.55 2.26
C ASN A 10 18.92 11.93 2.93
N LYS A 11 19.86 12.84 2.67
CA LYS A 11 19.83 14.21 3.23
C LYS A 11 18.62 15.03 2.74
N LYS A 12 18.05 14.71 1.58
CA LYS A 12 16.91 15.43 0.98
C LYS A 12 15.56 14.92 1.49
N GLY A 13 15.44 13.63 1.79
CA GLY A 13 14.18 13.05 2.26
C GLY A 13 14.13 11.52 2.16
N ILE A 14 12.92 10.99 2.07
CA ILE A 14 12.63 9.57 1.97
C ILE A 14 11.83 9.22 0.71
N VAL A 15 12.03 7.99 0.24
CA VAL A 15 11.23 7.35 -0.81
C VAL A 15 10.91 5.92 -0.37
N LEU A 16 9.63 5.56 -0.35
CA LEU A 16 9.15 4.19 -0.10
C LEU A 16 8.36 3.70 -1.31
N GLU A 17 8.63 2.47 -1.76
CA GLU A 17 7.95 1.86 -2.90
C GLU A 17 7.46 0.44 -2.57
N PHE A 18 6.18 0.17 -2.81
CA PHE A 18 5.52 -1.11 -2.57
C PHE A 18 4.83 -1.63 -3.83
N LYS A 19 5.00 -2.91 -4.17
CA LYS A 19 4.19 -3.59 -5.21
C LYS A 19 2.93 -4.15 -4.57
N LEU A 20 1.79 -3.64 -5.01
CA LEU A 20 0.44 -4.03 -4.61
C LEU A 20 -0.43 -4.25 -5.87
N PRO A 21 -0.04 -5.16 -6.79
CA PRO A 21 -0.68 -5.27 -8.12
C PRO A 21 -2.15 -5.68 -8.10
N GLU A 22 -2.60 -6.35 -7.04
CA GLU A 22 -3.98 -6.81 -6.91
C GLU A 22 -4.89 -5.83 -6.16
N PHE A 23 -4.33 -4.75 -5.60
CA PHE A 23 -5.06 -3.72 -4.90
C PHE A 23 -5.28 -2.52 -5.80
N SER A 24 -6.39 -1.84 -5.57
CA SER A 24 -6.71 -0.54 -6.15
C SER A 24 -6.35 0.55 -5.14
N GLU A 25 -6.24 1.81 -5.58
CA GLU A 25 -5.92 2.93 -4.69
C GLU A 25 -6.90 3.05 -3.50
N LYS A 26 -8.20 2.81 -3.73
CA LYS A 26 -9.24 2.80 -2.69
C LYS A 26 -9.08 1.69 -1.65
N ASP A 27 -8.36 0.63 -1.99
CA ASP A 27 -8.12 -0.52 -1.12
C ASP A 27 -6.91 -0.25 -0.19
N ILE A 28 -6.23 0.90 -0.35
CA ILE A 28 -4.97 1.24 0.31
C ILE A 28 -5.17 2.45 1.22
N LYS A 29 -4.70 2.33 2.47
CA LYS A 29 -4.63 3.41 3.44
C LYS A 29 -3.17 3.70 3.78
N VAL A 30 -2.77 4.96 3.62
CA VAL A 30 -1.42 5.43 3.96
C VAL A 30 -1.50 6.43 5.09
N SER A 31 -0.71 6.23 6.14
CA SER A 31 -0.57 7.16 7.26
C SER A 31 0.88 7.60 7.40
N ILE A 32 1.13 8.91 7.39
CA ILE A 32 2.47 9.48 7.52
C ILE A 32 2.49 10.45 8.70
N SER A 33 3.48 10.25 9.57
CA SER A 33 3.76 11.11 10.74
C SER A 33 5.22 11.56 10.69
N LYS A 34 5.61 12.46 11.61
CA LYS A 34 6.96 13.08 11.65
C LYS A 34 8.13 12.09 11.57
N ASN A 35 7.95 10.85 12.03
CA ASN A 35 8.99 9.82 12.12
C ASN A 35 8.46 8.41 11.80
N LYS A 36 7.28 8.26 11.19
CA LYS A 36 6.67 6.96 10.93
C LYS A 36 5.86 6.99 9.64
N ALA A 37 5.94 5.91 8.88
CA ALA A 37 5.01 5.64 7.78
C ALA A 37 4.36 4.27 7.98
N SER A 38 3.07 4.22 7.69
CA SER A 38 2.25 3.00 7.74
C SER A 38 1.46 2.87 6.44
N VAL A 39 1.43 1.65 5.91
CA VAL A 39 0.69 1.28 4.70
C VAL A 39 -0.16 0.08 5.06
N GLU A 40 -1.46 0.22 4.91
CA GLU A 40 -2.44 -0.86 5.07
C GLU A 40 -3.14 -1.05 3.74
N ALA A 41 -3.38 -2.29 3.33
CA ALA A 41 -4.19 -2.58 2.15
C ALA A 41 -5.10 -3.78 2.42
N GLU A 42 -6.38 -3.66 2.06
CA GLU A 42 -7.37 -4.71 2.28
C GLU A 42 -8.27 -4.88 1.05
N LYS A 43 -8.40 -6.11 0.58
CA LYS A 43 -9.29 -6.45 -0.52
C LYS A 43 -10.08 -7.71 -0.20
N LYS A 44 -11.41 -7.58 -0.29
CA LYS A 44 -12.35 -8.70 -0.24
C LYS A 44 -12.88 -8.95 -1.65
N GLN A 45 -12.71 -10.17 -2.14
CA GLN A 45 -13.21 -10.58 -3.44
C GLN A 45 -14.12 -11.80 -3.27
N GLU A 46 -15.36 -11.67 -3.71
CA GLU A 46 -16.33 -12.77 -3.71
C GLU A 46 -16.62 -13.16 -5.16
N LYS A 47 -16.42 -14.44 -5.50
CA LYS A 47 -16.68 -15.00 -6.81
C LYS A 47 -17.81 -16.01 -6.69
N LYS A 48 -18.93 -15.75 -7.34
CA LYS A 48 -20.10 -16.63 -7.38
C LYS A 48 -20.31 -17.12 -8.81
N ILE A 49 -20.30 -18.43 -9.01
CA ILE A 49 -20.59 -19.07 -10.29
C ILE A 49 -21.89 -19.85 -10.11
N GLN A 50 -22.91 -19.48 -10.88
CA GLN A 50 -24.17 -20.22 -10.99
C GLN A 50 -24.26 -20.84 -12.40
N ARG A 51 -24.26 -22.17 -12.47
CA ARG A 51 -24.67 -22.93 -13.66
C ARG A 51 -25.78 -23.91 -13.25
N LYS A 52 -26.56 -24.39 -14.24
CA LYS A 52 -27.79 -25.20 -14.04
C LYS A 52 -27.62 -26.35 -13.03
N ASP A 53 -26.43 -26.94 -12.93
CA ASP A 53 -26.14 -28.09 -12.05
C ASP A 53 -24.96 -27.86 -11.09
N PHE A 54 -24.49 -26.61 -10.93
CA PHE A 54 -23.29 -26.32 -10.13
C PHE A 54 -23.34 -24.95 -9.44
N TYR A 55 -23.12 -24.96 -8.12
CA TYR A 55 -23.04 -23.77 -7.27
C TYR A 55 -21.63 -23.69 -6.64
N HIS A 56 -20.85 -22.69 -7.05
CA HIS A 56 -19.51 -22.44 -6.49
C HIS A 56 -19.41 -21.01 -5.97
N ARG A 57 -18.97 -20.86 -4.73
CA ARG A 57 -18.74 -19.57 -4.08
C ARG A 57 -17.34 -19.57 -3.46
N GLU A 58 -16.49 -18.68 -3.92
CA GLU A 58 -15.18 -18.42 -3.35
C GLU A 58 -15.16 -17.03 -2.75
N SER A 59 -14.74 -16.92 -1.49
CA SER A 59 -14.46 -15.65 -0.85
C SER A 59 -12.97 -15.59 -0.54
N THR A 60 -12.25 -14.71 -1.23
CA THR A 60 -10.84 -14.43 -0.95
C THR A 60 -10.75 -13.10 -0.20
N TYR A 61 -10.11 -13.12 0.96
CA TYR A 61 -9.78 -11.93 1.74
C TYR A 61 -8.26 -11.80 1.81
N ARG A 62 -7.73 -10.67 1.34
CA ARG A 62 -6.30 -10.37 1.41
C ARG A 62 -6.10 -9.05 2.13
N SER A 63 -5.26 -9.08 3.14
CA SER A 63 -4.85 -7.89 3.89
C SER A 63 -3.33 -7.78 3.96
N PHE A 64 -2.85 -6.55 4.09
CA PHE A 64 -1.45 -6.19 4.21
C PHE A 64 -1.31 -5.04 5.19
N SER A 65 -0.31 -5.13 6.05
CA SER A 65 0.07 -4.04 6.93
C SER A 65 1.59 -3.97 7.01
N TYR A 66 2.12 -2.79 6.73
CA TYR A 66 3.52 -2.48 6.88
C TYR A 66 3.67 -1.17 7.64
N SER A 67 4.63 -1.12 8.56
CA SER A 67 4.98 0.09 9.27
C SER A 67 6.49 0.16 9.45
N THR A 68 7.03 1.36 9.32
CA THR A 68 8.47 1.61 9.54
C THR A 68 8.70 2.95 10.20
N THR A 69 9.77 3.02 10.97
CA THR A 69 10.28 4.26 11.56
C THR A 69 11.14 4.99 10.53
N LEU A 70 10.91 6.28 10.40
CA LEU A 70 11.60 7.15 9.46
C LEU A 70 12.43 8.19 10.22
N PRO A 71 13.49 8.75 9.59
CA PRO A 71 14.07 9.99 10.08
C PRO A 71 13.02 11.12 10.12
N LYS A 72 13.32 12.22 10.81
CA LYS A 72 12.44 13.41 10.84
C LYS A 72 12.14 13.89 9.42
N ILE A 73 10.87 13.85 9.04
CA ILE A 73 10.35 14.29 7.75
C ILE A 73 9.26 15.34 7.93
N ASN A 74 8.96 16.10 6.87
CA ASN A 74 7.84 17.02 6.84
C ASN A 74 6.62 16.31 6.21
N PRO A 75 5.67 15.78 7.02
CA PRO A 75 4.52 15.04 6.51
C PRO A 75 3.58 15.90 5.66
N LYS A 76 3.54 17.22 5.88
CA LYS A 76 2.68 18.15 5.10
C LYS A 76 3.12 18.28 3.64
N LYS A 77 4.39 17.96 3.36
CA LYS A 77 4.97 17.97 2.01
C LYS A 77 5.14 16.56 1.46
N ALA A 78 4.48 15.57 2.06
CA ALA A 78 4.52 14.22 1.54
C ALA A 78 3.64 14.11 0.29
N GLU A 79 4.14 13.38 -0.71
CA GLU A 79 3.42 13.05 -1.93
C GLU A 79 3.24 11.54 -1.99
N ILE A 80 2.03 11.13 -2.38
CA ILE A 80 1.63 9.73 -2.49
C ILE A 80 1.09 9.52 -3.89
N SER A 81 1.52 8.44 -4.55
CA SER A 81 1.00 8.07 -5.86
C SER A 81 0.86 6.57 -5.99
N PHE A 82 -0.23 6.12 -6.61
CA PHE A 82 -0.46 4.73 -6.93
C PHE A 82 -0.60 4.57 -8.44
N LYS A 83 0.36 3.90 -9.09
CA LYS A 83 0.37 3.72 -10.55
C LYS A 83 0.81 2.31 -10.91
N LYS A 84 0.06 1.66 -11.81
CA LYS A 84 0.37 0.32 -12.34
C LYS A 84 0.68 -0.69 -11.21
N GLY A 85 -0.14 -0.69 -10.15
CA GLY A 85 0.04 -1.62 -9.03
C GLY A 85 1.23 -1.30 -8.11
N THR A 86 1.81 -0.10 -8.19
CA THR A 86 2.93 0.34 -7.35
C THR A 86 2.55 1.58 -6.57
N LEU A 87 2.64 1.48 -5.24
CA LEU A 87 2.51 2.61 -4.32
C LEU A 87 3.87 3.24 -4.12
N LYS A 88 3.96 4.55 -4.33
CA LYS A 88 5.15 5.35 -4.07
C LYS A 88 4.82 6.50 -3.12
N ILE A 89 5.63 6.60 -2.07
CA ILE A 89 5.53 7.64 -1.05
C ILE A 89 6.85 8.41 -1.02
N THR A 90 6.78 9.72 -1.15
CA THR A 90 7.95 10.61 -1.05
C THR A 90 7.70 11.70 -0.03
N ALA A 91 8.67 11.97 0.84
CA ALA A 91 8.56 13.07 1.80
C ALA A 91 9.92 13.73 2.00
N PRO A 92 10.00 15.08 2.00
CA PRO A 92 11.24 15.77 2.28
C PRO A 92 11.60 15.65 3.78
N ARG A 93 12.89 15.75 4.06
CA ARG A 93 13.39 15.84 5.43
C ARG A 93 12.84 17.11 6.08
N ALA A 94 12.51 17.04 7.37
CA ALA A 94 12.10 18.21 8.16
C ALA A 94 13.32 18.99 8.66
#